data_AF-A0A0G0WEX5-F1
#
_entry.id   AF-A0A0G0WEX5-F1
#
_cell.length_a   1.000
_cell.length_b   1.000
_cell.length_c   1.000
_cell.angle_alpha   90.00
_cell.angle_beta   90.00
_cell.angle_gamma   90.00
#
_symmetry.space_group_name_H-M   'P 1'
#
loop_
_entity.id
_entity.type
_entity.pdbx_description
1 polymer ?
#
loop_
_entity_poly.entity_id
_entity_poly.type
_entity_poly.pdbx_seq_one_letter_code
_entity_poly.pdbx_strand_id
1 'polypeptide(L)'
;MKKRLLTIIIALLIMVSIFVANGGFKNLFRSSTVRAFGELLVDFHLPPSEPIFVVNNWAPGGVENRSVDVQNGGSQSYLVAVKAIKKGGVGADLKIETILGIIIKEGLVPVYGDGSPTGSKSVTDFFGDSAGFDGVVLGTINPASTKTYNFEVTFPISAGNEFQGKTVIFDLSFGTVTEYEGTIGFWRNWNKHQIYLQSDINSWLEAIDDTSWFTPFAPLTTTKMVQIIDDATKNCNNSKKSGDQLRCAKNKFSAQYLVTQLNVKSGRKNLAKSYNLSFSLQSILGGGSVQTLGQLFSRTDSKAPALVNRQQYLDLASLYDVINNQGI
;
A
#
# COMPACT_ATOMS: atom_id res chain seq x y z
N MET A 1 -33.12 17.28 -59.99
CA MET A 1 -32.51 16.34 -59.01
C MET A 1 -31.00 16.47 -58.88
N LYS A 2 -30.22 16.53 -59.99
CA LYS A 2 -28.74 16.60 -59.95
C LYS A 2 -28.14 17.69 -59.03
N LYS A 3 -28.73 18.90 -59.01
CA LYS A 3 -28.27 20.00 -58.14
C LYS A 3 -28.43 19.72 -56.64
N ARG A 4 -29.53 19.08 -56.24
CA ARG A 4 -29.79 18.73 -54.83
C ARG A 4 -28.85 17.62 -54.33
N LEU A 5 -28.53 16.67 -55.20
CA LEU A 5 -27.57 15.60 -54.89
C LEU A 5 -26.16 16.15 -54.64
N LEU A 6 -25.71 17.09 -55.48
CA LEU A 6 -24.40 17.72 -55.34
C LEU A 6 -24.26 18.50 -54.01
N THR A 7 -25.30 19.24 -53.61
CA THR A 7 -25.29 19.99 -52.35
C THR A 7 -25.17 19.07 -51.13
N ILE A 8 -25.84 17.90 -51.14
CA ILE A 8 -25.76 16.92 -50.06
C ILE A 8 -24.35 16.33 -49.95
N ILE A 9 -23.72 15.99 -51.08
CA ILE A 9 -22.36 15.43 -51.10
C ILE A 9 -21.34 16.43 -50.54
N ILE A 10 -21.45 17.71 -50.93
CA ILE A 10 -20.54 18.77 -50.44
C ILE A 10 -20.72 18.97 -48.93
N ALA A 11 -21.95 19.00 -48.43
CA ALA A 11 -22.22 19.13 -46.99
C ALA A 11 -21.64 17.95 -46.19
N LEU A 12 -21.75 16.72 -46.71
CA LEU A 12 -21.20 15.53 -46.08
C LEU A 12 -19.66 15.58 -46.03
N LEU A 13 -19.01 16.01 -47.11
CA LEU A 13 -17.56 16.16 -47.17
C LEU A 13 -17.04 17.22 -46.18
N ILE A 14 -17.77 18.33 -46.01
CA ILE A 14 -17.43 19.37 -45.02
C ILE A 14 -17.59 18.84 -43.59
N MET A 15 -18.64 18.07 -43.29
CA MET A 15 -18.77 17.44 -41.98
C MET A 15 -17.66 16.43 -41.70
N VAL A 16 -17.32 15.58 -42.67
CA VAL A 16 -16.22 14.62 -42.53
C VAL A 16 -14.88 15.34 -42.36
N SER A 17 -14.62 16.43 -43.10
CA SER A 17 -13.37 17.18 -42.97
C SER A 17 -13.24 17.86 -41.60
N ILE A 18 -14.32 18.47 -41.09
CA ILE A 18 -14.35 19.04 -39.73
C ILE A 18 -14.15 17.94 -38.68
N PHE A 19 -14.80 16.79 -38.85
CA PHE A 19 -14.67 15.65 -37.95
C PHE A 19 -13.24 15.08 -37.92
N VAL A 20 -12.60 14.97 -39.09
CA VAL A 20 -11.19 14.53 -39.23
C VAL A 20 -10.23 15.55 -38.64
N ALA A 21 -10.43 16.85 -38.92
CA ALA A 21 -9.55 17.93 -38.45
C ALA A 21 -9.55 18.07 -36.92
N ASN A 22 -10.70 17.81 -36.28
CA ASN A 22 -10.83 17.79 -34.82
C ASN A 22 -10.39 16.48 -34.17
N GLY A 23 -9.72 15.59 -34.91
CA GLY A 23 -9.21 14.32 -34.36
C GLY A 23 -10.30 13.27 -34.09
N GLY A 24 -11.51 13.42 -34.65
CA GLY A 24 -12.64 12.51 -34.42
C GLY A 24 -12.32 11.05 -34.72
N PHE A 25 -11.50 10.78 -35.75
CA PHE A 25 -11.03 9.43 -36.05
C PHE A 25 -9.99 8.88 -35.06
N LYS A 26 -9.12 9.73 -34.50
CA LYS A 26 -8.18 9.31 -33.45
C LYS A 26 -8.92 8.93 -32.17
N ASN A 27 -10.03 9.59 -31.87
CA ASN A 27 -10.84 9.27 -30.70
C ASN A 27 -11.76 8.06 -30.91
N LEU A 28 -12.26 7.83 -32.14
CA LEU A 28 -13.11 6.66 -32.46
C LEU A 28 -12.34 5.32 -32.47
N PHE A 29 -11.05 5.34 -32.78
CA PHE A 29 -10.23 4.12 -32.89
C PHE A 29 -9.20 3.94 -31.77
N ARG A 30 -9.20 4.81 -30.75
CA ARG A 30 -8.46 4.53 -29.52
C ARG A 30 -9.23 3.47 -28.73
N SER A 31 -8.79 2.23 -28.87
CA SER A 31 -9.11 1.18 -27.89
C SER A 31 -8.35 1.51 -26.60
N SER A 32 -8.85 2.45 -25.80
CA SER A 32 -8.32 2.63 -24.45
C SER A 32 -8.70 1.40 -23.62
N THR A 33 -7.73 0.86 -22.90
CA THR A 33 -8.02 -0.12 -21.86
C THR A 33 -8.24 0.59 -20.55
N VAL A 34 -9.51 0.91 -20.28
CA VAL A 34 -9.92 1.31 -18.94
C VAL A 34 -10.03 0.04 -18.08
N ARG A 35 -9.18 -0.06 -17.06
CA ARG A 35 -9.23 -1.11 -16.04
C ARG A 35 -9.76 -0.52 -14.73
N ALA A 36 -10.71 -1.20 -14.11
CA ALA A 36 -11.22 -0.81 -12.80
C ALA A 36 -10.40 -1.47 -11.69
N PHE A 37 -9.92 -0.66 -10.74
CA PHE A 37 -9.24 -1.11 -9.53
C PHE A 37 -10.03 -0.60 -8.33
N GLY A 38 -11.09 -1.32 -7.95
CA GLY A 38 -12.08 -0.81 -7.01
C GLY A 38 -12.85 0.37 -7.62
N GLU A 39 -12.82 1.52 -6.96
CA GLU A 39 -13.45 2.77 -7.44
C GLU A 39 -12.55 3.60 -8.38
N LEU A 40 -11.31 3.16 -8.61
CA LEU A 40 -10.41 3.81 -9.57
C LEU A 40 -10.64 3.26 -10.98
N LEU A 41 -10.75 4.16 -11.95
CA LEU A 41 -10.73 3.85 -13.38
C LEU A 41 -9.37 4.26 -13.92
N VAL A 42 -8.62 3.30 -14.48
CA VAL A 42 -7.25 3.53 -14.93
C VAL A 42 -7.15 3.25 -16.41
N ASP A 43 -6.77 4.27 -17.17
CA ASP A 43 -6.54 4.20 -18.61
C ASP A 43 -5.04 4.25 -18.91
N PHE A 44 -4.52 3.16 -19.46
CA PHE A 44 -3.12 3.03 -19.84
C PHE A 44 -2.82 3.54 -21.25
N HIS A 45 -3.84 3.92 -22.03
CA HIS A 45 -3.72 4.31 -23.44
C HIS A 45 -3.08 3.23 -24.33
N LEU A 46 -3.19 1.96 -23.92
CA LEU A 46 -2.63 0.80 -24.61
C LEU A 46 -3.72 -0.24 -24.92
N PRO A 47 -3.57 -1.04 -25.99
CA PRO A 47 -4.44 -2.18 -26.26
C PRO A 47 -4.43 -3.21 -25.11
N PRO A 48 -5.50 -4.03 -24.98
CA PRO A 48 -5.51 -5.13 -24.02
C PRO A 48 -4.37 -6.10 -24.29
N SER A 49 -3.80 -6.65 -23.21
CA SER A 49 -2.77 -7.70 -23.23
C SER A 49 -1.36 -7.29 -23.69
N GLU A 50 -1.14 -6.03 -24.07
CA GLU A 50 0.22 -5.52 -24.30
C GLU A 50 0.88 -5.13 -22.97
N PRO A 51 2.15 -5.52 -22.74
CA PRO A 51 2.89 -5.03 -21.59
C PRO A 51 3.07 -3.52 -21.66
N ILE A 52 2.99 -2.84 -20.51
CA ILE A 52 3.11 -1.38 -20.47
C ILE A 52 4.52 -0.93 -20.85
N PHE A 53 5.54 -1.64 -20.36
CA PHE A 53 6.95 -1.40 -20.68
C PHE A 53 7.62 -2.63 -21.26
N VAL A 54 8.30 -2.44 -22.39
CA VAL A 54 9.10 -3.46 -23.08
C VAL A 54 10.44 -2.85 -23.43
N VAL A 55 11.40 -2.99 -22.52
CA VAL A 55 12.78 -2.57 -22.77
C VAL A 55 13.52 -3.75 -23.38
N ASN A 56 13.86 -3.65 -24.67
CA ASN A 56 14.54 -4.70 -25.41
C ASN A 56 15.71 -4.14 -26.20
N ASN A 57 16.93 -4.54 -25.84
CA ASN A 57 18.16 -4.21 -26.56
C ASN A 57 18.29 -2.70 -26.86
N TRP A 58 17.98 -1.87 -25.87
CA TRP A 58 18.15 -0.42 -26.01
C TRP A 58 19.63 -0.05 -26.13
N ALA A 59 19.91 1.02 -26.87
CA ALA A 59 21.19 1.70 -26.83
C ALA A 59 21.23 2.70 -25.65
N PRO A 60 22.41 2.98 -25.07
CA PRO A 60 22.56 4.02 -24.05
C PRO A 60 21.94 5.35 -24.49
N GLY A 61 21.19 5.99 -23.58
CA GLY A 61 20.38 7.18 -23.87
C GLY A 61 18.96 6.88 -24.36
N GLY A 62 18.57 5.61 -24.52
CA GLY A 62 17.19 5.23 -24.84
C GLY A 62 16.21 5.67 -23.76
N VAL A 63 15.04 6.16 -24.18
CA VAL A 63 13.97 6.63 -23.29
C VAL A 63 12.62 6.08 -23.78
N GLU A 64 11.81 5.58 -22.87
CA GLU A 64 10.40 5.25 -23.12
C GLU A 64 9.49 5.98 -22.14
N ASN A 65 8.45 6.60 -22.69
CA ASN A 65 7.46 7.34 -21.93
C ASN A 65 6.10 6.66 -22.05
N ARG A 66 5.40 6.57 -20.92
CA ARG A 66 4.00 6.14 -20.83
C ARG A 66 3.22 7.12 -19.97
N SER A 67 2.02 7.44 -20.42
CA SER A 67 1.08 8.26 -19.67
C SER A 67 -0.07 7.37 -19.21
N VAL A 68 -0.48 7.53 -17.96
CA VAL A 68 -1.58 6.76 -17.36
C VAL A 68 -2.54 7.75 -16.72
N ASP A 69 -3.80 7.70 -17.14
CA ASP A 69 -4.86 8.49 -16.51
C ASP A 69 -5.54 7.66 -15.43
N VAL A 70 -5.61 8.22 -14.22
CA VAL A 70 -6.29 7.62 -13.08
C VAL A 70 -7.42 8.54 -12.68
N GLN A 71 -8.64 8.04 -12.84
CA GLN A 71 -9.85 8.71 -12.41
C GLN A 71 -10.39 8.07 -11.13
N ASN A 72 -10.75 8.90 -10.18
CA ASN A 72 -11.50 8.48 -9.00
C ASN A 72 -13.01 8.53 -9.32
N GLY A 73 -13.63 7.37 -9.56
CA GLY A 73 -15.08 7.24 -9.76
C GLY A 73 -15.90 7.25 -8.47
N GLY A 74 -15.22 7.34 -7.32
CA GLY A 74 -15.79 7.28 -5.98
C GLY A 74 -16.34 8.58 -5.43
N SER A 75 -16.91 8.48 -4.23
CA SER A 75 -17.44 9.63 -3.47
C SER A 75 -16.47 10.20 -2.44
N GLN A 76 -15.34 9.52 -2.20
CA GLN A 76 -14.32 9.91 -1.23
C GLN A 76 -12.97 10.16 -1.92
N SER A 77 -12.11 10.97 -1.33
CA SER A 77 -10.73 11.13 -1.82
C SER A 77 -9.92 9.86 -1.54
N TYR A 78 -9.14 9.40 -2.51
CA TYR A 78 -8.28 8.23 -2.35
C TYR A 78 -6.82 8.61 -2.46
N LEU A 79 -5.99 8.10 -1.55
CA LEU A 79 -4.55 8.06 -1.73
C LEU A 79 -4.24 6.93 -2.73
N VAL A 80 -3.67 7.27 -3.88
CA VAL A 80 -3.41 6.33 -4.97
C VAL A 80 -1.96 5.89 -4.94
N ALA A 81 -1.76 4.63 -5.27
CA ALA A 81 -0.45 4.01 -5.38
C ALA A 81 -0.33 3.13 -6.62
N VAL A 82 0.92 2.84 -6.98
CA VAL A 82 1.27 1.97 -8.10
C VAL A 82 2.24 0.87 -7.68
N LYS A 83 2.05 -0.31 -8.27
CA LYS A 83 2.94 -1.47 -8.17
C LYS A 83 3.51 -1.84 -9.52
N ALA A 84 4.79 -2.18 -9.53
CA ALA A 84 5.46 -2.73 -10.68
C ALA A 84 5.34 -4.26 -10.67
N ILE A 85 4.91 -4.84 -11.79
CA ILE A 85 4.76 -6.30 -11.94
C ILE A 85 5.72 -6.75 -13.02
N LYS A 86 6.86 -7.32 -12.63
CA LYS A 86 7.79 -7.94 -13.57
C LYS A 86 7.11 -9.12 -14.27
N LYS A 87 6.96 -9.04 -15.60
CA LYS A 87 6.35 -10.07 -16.45
C LYS A 87 7.37 -10.98 -17.11
N GLY A 88 8.59 -10.48 -17.31
CA GLY A 88 9.65 -11.24 -17.94
C GLY A 88 10.93 -10.45 -18.09
N GLY A 89 11.83 -11.04 -18.87
CA GLY A 89 13.16 -10.51 -19.14
C GLY A 89 14.12 -11.65 -19.45
N VAL A 90 15.09 -11.38 -20.30
CA VAL A 90 16.11 -12.31 -20.79
C VAL A 90 17.47 -11.65 -20.61
N GLY A 91 18.45 -12.48 -20.25
CA GLY A 91 19.82 -12.07 -20.00
C GLY A 91 20.34 -12.68 -18.71
N ALA A 92 21.57 -13.20 -18.76
CA ALA A 92 22.32 -13.49 -17.55
C ALA A 92 22.63 -12.18 -16.81
N ASP A 93 23.05 -12.29 -15.55
CA ASP A 93 23.52 -11.12 -14.81
C ASP A 93 24.65 -10.41 -15.57
N LEU A 94 24.74 -9.08 -15.56
CA LEU A 94 23.90 -8.12 -14.83
C LEU A 94 22.50 -7.93 -15.44
N LYS A 95 21.44 -7.76 -14.66
CA LYS A 95 20.09 -7.51 -15.20
C LYS A 95 19.95 -6.06 -15.68
N ILE A 96 19.27 -5.80 -16.80
CA ILE A 96 19.19 -4.43 -17.35
C ILE A 96 18.40 -3.47 -16.44
N GLU A 97 17.39 -3.97 -15.72
CA GLU A 97 16.60 -3.17 -14.78
C GLU A 97 17.41 -2.55 -13.62
N THR A 98 18.62 -3.03 -13.34
CA THR A 98 19.47 -2.48 -12.27
C THR A 98 20.09 -1.13 -12.65
N ILE A 99 20.09 -0.78 -13.93
CA ILE A 99 20.69 0.46 -14.43
C ILE A 99 19.69 1.37 -15.14
N LEU A 100 18.50 0.86 -15.51
CA LEU A 100 17.43 1.68 -16.05
C LEU A 100 16.91 2.62 -14.96
N GLY A 101 17.03 3.93 -15.19
CA GLY A 101 16.41 4.94 -14.34
C GLY A 101 14.90 4.97 -14.56
N ILE A 102 14.15 5.26 -13.51
CA ILE A 102 12.70 5.47 -13.59
C ILE A 102 12.29 6.75 -12.88
N ILE A 103 11.40 7.51 -13.51
CA ILE A 103 10.79 8.71 -12.95
C ILE A 103 9.28 8.60 -13.12
N ILE A 104 8.52 8.89 -12.06
CA ILE A 104 7.07 9.02 -12.12
C ILE A 104 6.72 10.46 -11.79
N LYS A 105 5.96 11.11 -12.69
CA LYS A 105 5.58 12.52 -12.58
C LYS A 105 4.06 12.64 -12.50
N GLU A 106 3.55 13.48 -11.59
CA GLU A 106 2.18 13.99 -11.65
C GLU A 106 2.21 15.29 -12.47
N GLY A 107 1.74 15.22 -13.73
CA GLY A 107 1.96 16.29 -14.70
C GLY A 107 3.47 16.51 -14.94
N LEU A 108 4.00 17.64 -14.43
CA LEU A 108 5.43 18.01 -14.53
C LEU A 108 6.21 17.76 -13.23
N VAL A 109 5.55 17.43 -12.12
CA VAL A 109 6.19 17.33 -10.80
C VAL A 109 6.60 15.87 -10.57
N PRO A 110 7.90 15.57 -10.37
CA PRO A 110 8.34 14.22 -10.05
C PRO A 110 7.89 13.82 -8.63
N VAL A 111 7.17 12.71 -8.53
CA VAL A 111 6.68 12.13 -7.26
C VAL A 111 7.48 10.91 -6.83
N TYR A 112 8.21 10.28 -7.75
CA TYR A 112 9.11 9.16 -7.50
C TYR A 112 10.28 9.18 -8.48
N GLY A 113 11.47 8.79 -8.02
CA GLY A 113 12.68 8.79 -8.83
C GLY A 113 13.36 10.16 -8.91
N ASP A 114 14.15 10.37 -9.95
CA ASP A 114 15.01 11.56 -10.06
C ASP A 114 14.21 12.88 -9.99
N GLY A 115 14.74 13.84 -9.23
CA GLY A 115 14.07 15.11 -8.93
C GLY A 115 12.93 15.06 -7.90
N SER A 116 12.54 13.87 -7.42
CA SER A 116 11.55 13.72 -6.33
C SER A 116 12.22 13.62 -4.94
N PRO A 117 11.45 13.69 -3.83
CA PRO A 117 11.97 13.45 -2.49
C PRO A 117 12.58 12.05 -2.25
N THR A 118 12.29 11.07 -3.12
CA THR A 118 12.84 9.71 -2.99
C THR A 118 14.27 9.58 -3.52
N GLY A 119 14.80 10.62 -4.18
CA GLY A 119 16.05 10.58 -4.92
C GLY A 119 15.95 9.74 -6.20
N SER A 120 17.06 9.66 -6.95
CA SER A 120 17.14 8.88 -8.18
C SER A 120 16.89 7.38 -7.90
N LYS A 121 16.10 6.73 -8.75
CA LYS A 121 15.66 5.33 -8.59
C LYS A 121 15.88 4.55 -9.87
N SER A 122 16.28 3.30 -9.73
CA SER A 122 16.30 2.32 -10.82
C SER A 122 14.97 1.57 -10.94
N VAL A 123 14.75 0.88 -12.06
CA VAL A 123 13.59 -0.04 -12.21
C VAL A 123 13.67 -1.18 -11.20
N THR A 124 14.87 -1.64 -10.82
CA THR A 124 15.04 -2.60 -9.71
C THR A 124 14.56 -2.02 -8.38
N ASP A 125 14.91 -0.77 -8.07
CA ASP A 125 14.41 -0.11 -6.85
C ASP A 125 12.89 0.01 -6.88
N PHE A 126 12.32 0.33 -8.04
CA PHE A 126 10.87 0.39 -8.18
C PHE A 126 10.18 -0.96 -7.95
N PHE A 127 10.77 -2.07 -8.40
CA PHE A 127 10.26 -3.41 -8.05
C PHE A 127 10.30 -3.65 -6.54
N GLY A 128 11.39 -3.26 -5.86
CA GLY A 128 11.54 -3.42 -4.42
C GLY A 128 10.58 -2.53 -3.62
N ASP A 129 10.60 -1.22 -3.88
CA ASP A 129 9.79 -0.21 -3.21
C ASP A 129 8.29 -0.46 -3.39
N SER A 130 7.89 -0.94 -4.57
CA SER A 130 6.48 -1.18 -4.89
C SER A 130 5.96 -2.58 -4.54
N ALA A 131 6.84 -3.49 -4.08
CA ALA A 131 6.44 -4.80 -3.57
C ALA A 131 5.67 -4.69 -2.24
N GLY A 132 5.83 -3.58 -1.51
CA GLY A 132 5.11 -3.27 -0.28
C GLY A 132 3.59 -3.33 -0.45
N PHE A 133 2.88 -3.44 0.67
CA PHE A 133 1.42 -3.54 0.65
C PHE A 133 0.79 -2.36 -0.10
N ASP A 134 1.23 -1.16 0.23
CA ASP A 134 0.71 0.09 -0.32
C ASP A 134 1.31 0.44 -1.68
N GLY A 135 2.32 -0.30 -2.18
CA GLY A 135 3.06 0.09 -3.38
C GLY A 135 3.80 1.42 -3.23
N VAL A 136 4.12 2.06 -4.35
CA VAL A 136 4.66 3.43 -4.36
C VAL A 136 3.51 4.42 -4.39
N VAL A 137 3.41 5.23 -3.32
CA VAL A 137 2.38 6.26 -3.19
C VAL A 137 2.62 7.38 -4.20
N LEU A 138 1.60 7.70 -4.98
CA LEU A 138 1.66 8.74 -6.01
C LEU A 138 0.99 10.05 -5.57
N GLY A 139 -0.02 9.97 -4.71
CA GLY A 139 -0.72 11.14 -4.16
C GLY A 139 -2.23 10.95 -4.05
N THR A 140 -2.93 11.96 -3.53
CA THR A 140 -4.39 11.91 -3.32
C THR A 140 -5.16 12.38 -4.55
N ILE A 141 -6.18 11.62 -4.95
CA ILE A 141 -7.15 11.99 -6.00
C ILE A 141 -8.51 12.25 -5.37
N ASN A 142 -9.03 13.46 -5.55
CA ASN A 142 -10.35 13.85 -5.06
C ASN A 142 -11.49 13.13 -5.81
N PRO A 143 -12.70 13.06 -5.23
CA PRO A 143 -13.87 12.49 -5.88
C PRO A 143 -14.08 13.07 -7.29
N ALA A 144 -14.46 12.22 -8.24
CA ALA A 144 -14.73 12.57 -9.63
C ALA A 144 -13.59 13.30 -10.38
N SER A 145 -12.37 13.31 -9.83
CA SER A 145 -11.20 13.95 -10.43
C SER A 145 -10.35 12.93 -11.18
N THR A 146 -9.62 13.41 -12.19
CA THR A 146 -8.64 12.62 -12.94
C THR A 146 -7.26 13.22 -12.73
N LYS A 147 -6.26 12.36 -12.53
CA LYS A 147 -4.84 12.72 -12.58
C LYS A 147 -4.14 11.93 -13.67
N THR A 148 -3.17 12.58 -14.31
CA THR A 148 -2.29 11.96 -15.31
C THR A 148 -0.91 11.75 -14.71
N TYR A 149 -0.46 10.51 -14.70
CA TYR A 149 0.89 10.12 -14.27
C TYR A 149 1.75 9.77 -15.48
N ASN A 150 2.89 10.44 -15.60
CA ASN A 150 3.87 10.19 -16.65
C ASN A 150 5.01 9.35 -16.09
N PHE A 151 5.18 8.17 -16.65
CA PHE A 151 6.25 7.23 -16.34
C PHE A 151 7.31 7.35 -17.43
N GLU A 152 8.54 7.61 -17.01
CA GLU A 152 9.71 7.74 -17.87
C GLU A 152 10.74 6.69 -17.44
N VAL A 153 11.12 5.81 -18.37
CA VAL A 153 12.19 4.83 -18.18
C VAL A 153 13.35 5.19 -19.09
N THR A 154 14.54 5.35 -18.51
CA THR A 154 15.72 5.86 -19.21
C THR A 154 16.90 4.91 -19.05
N PHE A 155 17.55 4.56 -20.14
CA PHE A 155 18.81 3.82 -20.12
C PHE A 155 19.97 4.84 -20.12
N PRO A 156 20.80 4.93 -19.06
CA PRO A 156 21.78 5.99 -18.96
C PRO A 156 22.84 5.93 -20.06
N ILE A 157 23.27 7.10 -20.52
CA ILE A 157 24.28 7.27 -21.58
C ILE A 157 25.64 6.68 -21.16
N SER A 158 25.90 6.60 -19.86
CA SER A 158 27.13 6.04 -19.29
C SER A 158 27.17 4.51 -19.27
N ALA A 159 26.08 3.82 -19.62
CA ALA A 159 26.04 2.36 -19.62
C ALA A 159 26.88 1.77 -20.78
N GLY A 160 27.60 0.68 -20.50
CA GLY A 160 28.40 -0.01 -21.51
C GLY A 160 27.64 -1.11 -22.26
N ASN A 161 28.37 -1.85 -23.10
CA ASN A 161 27.84 -2.92 -23.94
C ASN A 161 27.43 -4.18 -23.14
N GLU A 162 27.75 -4.26 -21.85
CA GLU A 162 27.38 -5.38 -20.97
C GLU A 162 25.86 -5.57 -20.82
N PHE A 163 25.05 -4.59 -21.23
CA PHE A 163 23.58 -4.67 -21.25
C PHE A 163 22.99 -4.92 -22.65
N GLN A 164 23.82 -5.06 -23.69
CA GLN A 164 23.36 -5.34 -25.04
C GLN A 164 22.64 -6.70 -25.11
N GLY A 165 21.53 -6.75 -25.86
CA GLY A 165 20.69 -7.94 -26.02
C GLY A 165 19.85 -8.31 -24.78
N LYS A 166 19.91 -7.51 -23.69
CA LYS A 166 19.12 -7.76 -22.48
C LYS A 166 17.72 -7.17 -22.60
N THR A 167 16.79 -7.76 -21.86
CA THR A 167 15.39 -7.35 -21.84
C THR A 167 14.82 -7.32 -20.44
N VAL A 168 13.91 -6.38 -20.20
CA VAL A 168 12.98 -6.42 -19.07
C VAL A 168 11.59 -6.05 -19.56
N ILE A 169 10.60 -6.81 -19.12
CA ILE A 169 9.19 -6.58 -19.43
C ILE A 169 8.45 -6.45 -18.11
N PHE A 170 7.73 -5.36 -17.92
CA PHE A 170 6.93 -5.17 -16.72
C PHE A 170 5.66 -4.37 -16.99
N ASP A 171 4.67 -4.65 -16.13
CA ASP A 171 3.39 -3.96 -16.08
C ASP A 171 3.29 -3.10 -14.83
N LEU A 172 2.20 -2.35 -14.77
CA LEU A 172 1.79 -1.53 -13.64
C LEU A 172 0.42 -2.02 -13.15
N SER A 173 0.24 -2.04 -11.83
CA SER A 173 -1.06 -2.20 -11.19
C SER A 173 -1.28 -1.02 -10.28
N PHE A 174 -2.46 -0.42 -10.37
CA PHE A 174 -2.85 0.69 -9.51
C PHE A 174 -3.75 0.18 -8.39
N GLY A 175 -3.80 0.95 -7.31
CA GLY A 175 -4.71 0.69 -6.22
C GLY A 175 -4.85 1.91 -5.33
N THR A 176 -5.82 1.84 -4.44
CA THR A 176 -5.93 2.77 -3.32
C THR A 176 -5.06 2.28 -2.18
N VAL A 177 -4.32 3.19 -1.54
CA VAL A 177 -3.79 2.98 -0.20
C VAL A 177 -4.99 3.06 0.73
N THR A 178 -5.63 1.92 0.95
CA THR A 178 -6.60 1.80 2.02
C THR A 178 -5.81 1.88 3.31
N GLU A 179 -6.12 2.82 4.20
CA GLU A 179 -5.63 2.66 5.57
C GLU A 179 -6.23 1.33 6.07
N TYR A 180 -5.41 0.28 6.19
CA TYR A 180 -5.85 -1.00 6.76
C TYR A 180 -5.96 -0.84 8.27
N GLU A 181 -6.81 0.08 8.70
CA GLU A 181 -7.13 0.27 10.08
C GLU A 181 -7.94 -0.96 10.54
N GLY A 182 -7.30 -2.08 10.82
CA GLY A 182 -8.05 -3.30 11.08
C GLY A 182 -7.18 -4.54 11.22
N THR A 183 -7.41 -5.27 12.30
CA THR A 183 -6.92 -6.63 12.50
C THR A 183 -7.99 -7.61 12.02
N ILE A 184 -7.93 -8.05 10.77
CA ILE A 184 -8.84 -9.10 10.29
C ILE A 184 -8.38 -10.46 10.83
N GLY A 185 -8.50 -10.73 12.13
CA GLY A 185 -8.19 -12.04 12.75
C GLY A 185 -6.83 -12.66 12.37
N PHE A 186 -5.94 -11.85 11.80
CA PHE A 186 -4.93 -12.31 10.84
C PHE A 186 -3.81 -13.00 11.60
N TRP A 187 -3.42 -12.43 12.74
CA TRP A 187 -2.27 -12.89 13.52
C TRP A 187 -2.43 -14.32 14.05
N ARG A 188 -3.66 -14.78 14.32
CA ARG A 188 -3.90 -16.16 14.76
C ARG A 188 -3.79 -17.18 13.62
N ASN A 189 -4.14 -16.79 12.41
CA ASN A 189 -4.13 -17.63 11.21
C ASN A 189 -3.22 -17.02 10.14
N TRP A 190 -2.07 -16.46 10.54
CA TRP A 190 -1.23 -15.64 9.67
C TRP A 190 -0.77 -16.41 8.42
N ASN A 191 -0.61 -17.72 8.55
CA ASN A 191 -0.24 -18.63 7.48
C ASN A 191 -1.36 -18.93 6.47
N LYS A 192 -2.64 -18.72 6.81
CA LYS A 192 -3.76 -19.05 5.91
C LYS A 192 -3.93 -18.06 4.77
N HIS A 193 -3.64 -16.79 5.03
CA HIS A 193 -3.86 -15.72 4.04
C HIS A 193 -2.64 -15.49 3.14
N GLN A 194 -1.47 -16.04 3.49
CA GLN A 194 -0.21 -15.91 2.75
C GLN A 194 0.19 -14.44 2.44
N ILE A 195 -0.33 -13.48 3.21
CA ILE A 195 -0.06 -12.04 2.99
C ILE A 195 1.36 -11.68 3.41
N TYR A 196 1.86 -12.30 4.49
CA TYR A 196 3.20 -12.06 5.01
C TYR A 196 3.93 -13.39 5.17
N LEU A 197 5.23 -13.37 4.87
CA LEU A 197 6.08 -14.51 5.13
C LEU A 197 6.34 -14.61 6.63
N GLN A 198 6.65 -15.82 7.09
CA GLN A 198 7.01 -16.03 8.49
C GLN A 198 8.24 -15.18 8.90
N SER A 199 9.19 -15.00 7.97
CA SER A 199 10.36 -14.15 8.16
C SER A 199 10.00 -12.71 8.44
N ASP A 200 9.01 -12.16 7.74
CA ASP A 200 8.59 -10.77 7.89
C ASP A 200 7.97 -10.57 9.28
N ILE A 201 7.09 -11.49 9.68
CA ILE A 201 6.44 -11.44 10.98
C ILE A 201 7.47 -11.61 12.10
N ASN A 202 8.41 -12.54 11.98
CA ASN A 202 9.47 -12.71 12.96
C ASN A 202 10.34 -11.45 13.08
N SER A 203 10.66 -10.77 11.96
CA SER A 203 11.40 -9.51 12.00
C SER A 203 10.64 -8.41 12.74
N TRP A 204 9.31 -8.31 12.55
CA TRP A 204 8.49 -7.36 13.30
C TRP A 204 8.42 -7.69 14.79
N LEU A 205 8.31 -8.98 15.11
CA LEU A 205 8.28 -9.50 16.46
C LEU A 205 9.57 -9.20 17.22
N GLU A 206 10.73 -9.37 16.58
CA GLU A 206 12.04 -8.96 17.10
C GLU A 206 12.08 -7.45 17.37
N ALA A 207 11.50 -6.63 16.49
CA ALA A 207 11.44 -5.18 16.66
C ALA A 207 10.45 -4.69 17.73
N ILE A 208 9.67 -5.58 18.35
CA ILE A 208 8.74 -5.28 19.47
C ILE A 208 9.39 -5.61 20.84
N ASP A 209 10.44 -6.43 20.87
CA ASP A 209 11.03 -7.03 22.09
C ASP A 209 11.91 -6.08 22.95
N ASP A 210 11.60 -4.78 22.99
CA ASP A 210 12.39 -3.80 23.76
C ASP A 210 11.77 -3.41 25.11
N THR A 211 10.73 -4.12 25.58
CA THR A 211 10.07 -3.78 26.86
C THR A 211 10.03 -4.94 27.87
N SER A 212 10.66 -4.74 29.02
CA SER A 212 10.83 -5.75 30.08
C SER A 212 9.53 -6.19 30.78
N TRP A 213 8.43 -5.44 30.65
CA TRP A 213 7.13 -5.84 31.21
C TRP A 213 6.38 -6.81 30.31
N PHE A 214 6.76 -6.88 29.03
CA PHE A 214 6.23 -7.83 28.06
C PHE A 214 6.86 -9.22 28.23
N THR A 215 8.03 -9.31 28.86
CA THR A 215 8.72 -10.57 29.21
C THR A 215 8.19 -11.11 30.54
N PRO A 216 7.51 -12.27 30.56
CA PRO A 216 7.99 -13.52 29.97
C PRO A 216 7.35 -13.91 28.63
N PHE A 217 6.52 -13.04 28.05
CA PHE A 217 5.71 -13.33 26.87
C PHE A 217 6.26 -12.70 25.59
N ALA A 218 7.46 -12.12 25.56
CA ALA A 218 8.05 -11.58 24.34
C ALA A 218 8.06 -12.64 23.21
N PRO A 219 7.19 -12.48 22.20
CA PRO A 219 7.08 -13.43 21.14
C PRO A 219 8.16 -13.07 20.14
N LEU A 220 9.32 -13.72 20.23
CA LEU A 220 10.35 -13.63 19.20
C LEU A 220 10.02 -14.46 17.96
N THR A 221 8.93 -15.24 18.00
CA THR A 221 8.55 -16.14 16.92
C THR A 221 7.05 -16.15 16.72
N THR A 222 6.61 -16.45 15.50
CA THR A 222 5.20 -16.69 15.18
C THR A 222 4.56 -17.75 16.07
N THR A 223 5.30 -18.78 16.49
CA THR A 223 4.81 -19.81 17.43
C THR A 223 4.42 -19.21 18.78
N LYS A 224 5.29 -18.37 19.37
CA LYS A 224 5.01 -17.70 20.65
C LYS A 224 3.87 -16.69 20.50
N MET A 225 3.82 -15.95 19.39
CA MET A 225 2.69 -15.06 19.07
C MET A 225 1.36 -15.82 19.08
N VAL A 226 1.28 -16.95 18.37
CA VAL A 226 0.07 -17.80 18.33
C VAL A 226 -0.28 -18.31 19.71
N GLN A 227 0.71 -18.73 20.51
CA GLN A 227 0.50 -19.19 21.88
C GLN A 227 -0.13 -18.10 22.76
N ILE A 228 0.37 -16.86 22.72
CA ILE A 228 -0.18 -15.74 23.52
C ILE A 228 -1.64 -15.48 23.13
N ILE A 229 -1.94 -15.48 21.84
CA ILE A 229 -3.30 -15.26 21.33
C ILE A 229 -4.23 -16.42 21.76
N ASP A 230 -3.78 -17.67 21.68
CA ASP A 230 -4.55 -18.83 22.13
C ASP A 230 -4.73 -18.83 23.66
N ASP A 231 -3.73 -18.43 24.43
CA ASP A 231 -3.81 -18.28 25.88
C ASP A 231 -4.82 -17.20 26.28
N ALA A 232 -4.90 -16.10 25.53
CA ALA A 232 -5.88 -15.03 25.74
C ALA A 232 -7.31 -15.44 25.38
N THR A 233 -7.49 -16.32 24.38
CA THR A 233 -8.81 -16.62 23.78
C THR A 233 -9.41 -17.96 24.19
N LYS A 234 -8.62 -19.03 24.30
CA LYS A 234 -9.08 -20.39 24.63
C LYS A 234 -8.98 -20.67 26.12
N ASN A 235 -7.81 -20.40 26.70
CA ASN A 235 -7.48 -20.82 28.06
C ASN A 235 -8.16 -19.97 29.14
N CYS A 236 -8.77 -18.85 28.74
CA CYS A 236 -9.42 -17.91 29.64
C CYS A 236 -10.95 -18.02 29.73
N ASN A 237 -11.58 -18.86 28.92
CA ASN A 237 -13.04 -19.02 28.95
C ASN A 237 -13.56 -19.90 30.09
N ASN A 238 -12.68 -20.72 30.70
CA ASN A 238 -13.10 -21.74 31.67
C ASN A 238 -12.67 -21.47 33.12
N SER A 239 -11.95 -20.39 33.41
CA SER A 239 -11.45 -20.20 34.77
C SER A 239 -12.44 -19.52 35.72
N LYS A 240 -12.76 -20.23 36.80
CA LYS A 240 -13.62 -19.77 37.91
C LYS A 240 -12.83 -19.23 39.12
N LYS A 241 -11.50 -19.36 39.16
CA LYS A 241 -10.69 -18.94 40.32
C LYS A 241 -10.22 -17.49 40.19
N SER A 242 -10.30 -16.70 41.26
CA SER A 242 -9.93 -15.27 41.26
C SER A 242 -8.50 -14.99 40.76
N GLY A 243 -7.52 -15.82 41.12
CA GLY A 243 -6.12 -15.64 40.67
C GLY A 243 -5.94 -15.86 39.16
N ASP A 244 -6.69 -16.79 38.59
CA ASP A 244 -6.68 -17.04 37.15
C ASP A 244 -7.36 -15.91 36.37
N GLN A 245 -8.34 -15.21 36.97
CA GLN A 245 -9.01 -14.07 36.33
C GLN A 245 -8.05 -12.90 36.07
N LEU A 246 -7.13 -12.62 37.00
CA LEU A 246 -6.10 -11.60 36.79
C LEU A 246 -5.11 -12.03 35.70
N ARG A 247 -4.62 -13.26 35.75
CA ARG A 247 -3.75 -13.83 34.70
C ARG A 247 -4.42 -13.74 33.33
N CYS A 248 -5.71 -14.04 33.25
CA CYS A 248 -6.46 -13.96 32.01
C CYS A 248 -6.66 -12.54 31.49
N ALA A 249 -6.88 -11.56 32.37
CA ALA A 249 -6.92 -10.17 31.96
C ALA A 249 -5.57 -9.71 31.40
N LYS A 250 -4.45 -10.11 32.05
CA LYS A 250 -3.09 -9.86 31.54
C LYS A 250 -2.90 -10.44 30.14
N ASN A 251 -3.22 -11.73 29.94
CA ASN A 251 -3.08 -12.38 28.64
C ASN A 251 -3.91 -11.69 27.55
N LYS A 252 -5.16 -11.31 27.85
CA LYS A 252 -6.02 -10.58 26.91
C LYS A 252 -5.42 -9.24 26.51
N PHE A 253 -4.91 -8.47 27.48
CA PHE A 253 -4.23 -7.22 27.21
C PHE A 253 -2.97 -7.43 26.36
N SER A 254 -2.08 -8.35 26.75
CA SER A 254 -0.85 -8.64 26.02
C SER A 254 -1.12 -9.06 24.58
N ALA A 255 -2.14 -9.89 24.33
CA ALA A 255 -2.52 -10.28 22.99
C ALA A 255 -3.01 -9.08 22.14
N GLN A 256 -3.89 -8.23 22.68
CA GLN A 256 -4.39 -7.06 21.95
C GLN A 256 -3.30 -6.02 21.69
N TYR A 257 -2.42 -5.81 22.67
CA TYR A 257 -1.26 -4.94 22.55
C TYR A 257 -0.29 -5.42 21.47
N LEU A 258 0.06 -6.72 21.50
CA LEU A 258 0.93 -7.36 20.50
C LEU A 258 0.39 -7.19 19.09
N VAL A 259 -0.90 -7.49 18.91
CA VAL A 259 -1.59 -7.35 17.63
C VAL A 259 -1.53 -5.91 17.12
N THR A 260 -1.73 -4.94 18.00
CA THR A 260 -1.65 -3.51 17.62
C THR A 260 -0.24 -3.13 17.20
N GLN A 261 0.77 -3.57 17.95
CA GLN A 261 2.18 -3.35 17.60
C GLN A 261 2.53 -3.99 16.27
N LEU A 262 2.10 -5.22 16.02
CA LEU A 262 2.28 -5.90 14.74
C LEU A 262 1.64 -5.15 13.59
N ASN A 263 0.42 -4.61 13.77
CA ASN A 263 -0.20 -3.77 12.75
C ASN A 263 0.60 -2.49 12.47
N VAL A 264 1.23 -1.89 13.48
CA VAL A 264 2.11 -0.73 13.26
C VAL A 264 3.39 -1.14 12.52
N LYS A 265 4.05 -2.22 12.93
CA LYS A 265 5.27 -2.72 12.27
C LYS A 265 5.01 -3.17 10.83
N SER A 266 3.82 -3.70 10.55
CA SER A 266 3.40 -4.07 9.20
C SER A 266 2.87 -2.90 8.38
N GLY A 267 2.91 -1.66 8.89
CA GLY A 267 2.42 -0.45 8.21
C GLY A 267 0.90 -0.28 8.17
N ARG A 268 0.13 -1.20 8.78
CA ARG A 268 -1.34 -1.18 8.78
C ARG A 268 -1.95 -0.16 9.73
N LYS A 269 -1.21 0.28 10.76
CA LYS A 269 -1.67 1.29 11.73
C LYS A 269 -0.74 2.49 11.79
N ASN A 270 -1.34 3.68 11.72
CA ASN A 270 -0.63 4.95 11.78
C ASN A 270 -0.47 5.43 13.24
N LEU A 271 0.78 5.68 13.65
CA LEU A 271 1.11 6.19 14.99
C LEU A 271 0.52 7.58 15.28
N ALA A 272 0.24 8.38 14.26
CA ALA A 272 -0.34 9.71 14.39
C ALA A 272 -1.87 9.71 14.58
N LYS A 273 -2.55 8.57 14.35
CA LYS A 273 -4.01 8.47 14.48
C LYS A 273 -4.41 8.72 15.93
N SER A 274 -5.41 9.58 16.12
CA SER A 274 -5.93 9.96 17.44
C SER A 274 -7.13 9.12 17.86
N TYR A 275 -7.17 8.78 19.15
CA TYR A 275 -8.23 7.98 19.76
C TYR A 275 -8.78 8.69 21.00
N ASN A 276 -10.11 8.63 21.14
CA ASN A 276 -10.80 9.15 22.32
C ASN A 276 -10.69 8.14 23.47
N LEU A 277 -10.29 8.61 24.64
CA LEU A 277 -10.14 7.82 25.85
C LEU A 277 -11.31 8.01 26.80
N SER A 278 -11.81 6.91 27.35
CA SER A 278 -12.74 6.93 28.49
C SER A 278 -12.07 7.56 29.72
N PHE A 279 -12.87 8.03 30.69
CA PHE A 279 -12.35 8.54 31.96
C PHE A 279 -11.48 7.51 32.70
N SER A 280 -11.83 6.22 32.66
CA SER A 280 -11.02 5.17 33.28
C SER A 280 -9.64 5.05 32.63
N LEU A 281 -9.57 5.09 31.30
CA LEU A 281 -8.31 5.06 30.55
C LEU A 281 -7.47 6.30 30.76
N GLN A 282 -8.09 7.49 30.86
CA GLN A 282 -7.39 8.73 31.22
C GLN A 282 -6.73 8.60 32.60
N SER A 283 -7.45 8.02 33.58
CA SER A 283 -6.90 7.76 34.92
C SER A 283 -5.78 6.72 34.92
N ILE A 284 -5.84 5.70 34.06
CA ILE A 284 -4.82 4.65 33.97
C ILE A 284 -3.55 5.16 33.29
N LEU A 285 -3.68 5.79 32.11
CA LEU A 285 -2.57 6.21 31.25
C LEU A 285 -2.02 7.60 31.61
N GLY A 286 -2.77 8.39 32.37
CA GLY A 286 -2.40 9.73 32.83
C GLY A 286 -2.28 10.73 31.67
N GLY A 287 -3.38 11.07 30.99
CA GLY A 287 -3.38 11.96 29.83
C GLY A 287 -4.73 12.62 29.57
N GLY A 288 -4.83 13.37 28.46
CA GLY A 288 -6.07 14.01 28.03
C GLY A 288 -7.06 13.04 27.37
N SER A 289 -8.24 13.55 27.02
CA SER A 289 -9.31 12.75 26.39
C SER A 289 -8.99 12.26 24.98
N VAL A 290 -8.01 12.87 24.31
CA VAL A 290 -7.56 12.48 22.96
C VAL A 290 -6.06 12.23 23.02
N GLN A 291 -5.61 11.10 22.49
CA GLN A 291 -4.18 10.75 22.39
C GLN A 291 -3.90 10.08 21.04
N THR A 292 -2.71 10.29 20.49
CA THR A 292 -2.24 9.55 19.31
C THR A 292 -1.86 8.12 19.68
N LEU A 293 -1.90 7.17 18.73
CA LEU A 293 -1.47 5.79 18.98
C LEU A 293 -0.03 5.71 19.52
N GLY A 294 0.88 6.54 19.01
CA GLY A 294 2.24 6.65 19.54
C GLY A 294 2.27 7.07 21.02
N GLN A 295 1.48 8.08 21.40
CA GLN A 295 1.33 8.48 22.80
C GLN A 295 0.75 7.36 23.66
N LEU A 296 -0.21 6.59 23.13
CA LEU A 296 -0.80 5.46 23.83
C LEU A 296 0.22 4.36 24.09
N PHE A 297 1.07 4.00 23.12
CA PHE A 297 2.16 3.04 23.36
C PHE A 297 3.11 3.53 24.45
N SER A 298 3.66 4.75 24.33
CA SER A 298 4.59 5.27 25.33
C SER A 298 4.00 5.28 26.74
N ARG A 299 2.72 5.65 26.88
CA ARG A 299 2.03 5.65 28.18
C ARG A 299 1.77 4.25 28.68
N THR A 300 1.28 3.35 27.83
CA THR A 300 1.04 1.95 28.17
C THR A 300 2.34 1.30 28.64
N ASP A 301 3.45 1.47 27.92
CA ASP A 301 4.75 0.92 28.30
C ASP A 301 5.23 1.45 29.66
N SER A 302 4.99 2.74 29.94
CA SER A 302 5.34 3.35 31.23
C SER A 302 4.47 2.85 32.40
N LYS A 303 3.22 2.43 32.14
CA LYS A 303 2.23 2.12 33.19
C LYS A 303 2.02 0.62 33.39
N ALA A 304 2.14 -0.18 32.34
CA ALA A 304 1.88 -1.61 32.37
C ALA A 304 2.63 -2.38 33.47
N PRO A 305 3.93 -2.13 33.76
CA PRO A 305 4.63 -2.80 34.86
C PRO A 305 3.99 -2.55 36.25
N ALA A 306 3.28 -1.43 36.42
CA ALA A 306 2.68 -1.01 37.70
C ALA A 306 1.20 -1.39 37.83
N LEU A 307 0.59 -2.05 36.85
CA LEU A 307 -0.83 -2.42 36.89
C LEU A 307 -1.04 -3.63 37.80
N VAL A 308 -1.84 -3.43 38.84
CA VAL A 308 -2.03 -4.43 39.91
C VAL A 308 -3.42 -5.08 39.89
N ASN A 309 -4.43 -4.46 39.29
CA ASN A 309 -5.80 -4.99 39.33
C ASN A 309 -6.31 -5.47 37.97
N ARG A 310 -7.26 -6.41 38.03
CA ARG A 310 -7.87 -7.06 36.85
C ARG A 310 -8.53 -6.06 35.91
N GLN A 311 -9.23 -5.06 36.45
CA GLN A 311 -10.02 -4.14 35.64
C GLN A 311 -9.13 -3.25 34.76
N GLN A 312 -7.99 -2.79 35.26
CA GLN A 312 -7.03 -2.00 34.49
C GLN A 312 -6.55 -2.73 33.23
N TYR A 313 -6.24 -4.03 33.35
CA TYR A 313 -5.86 -4.84 32.19
C TYR A 313 -7.02 -5.01 31.19
N LEU A 314 -8.25 -5.19 31.67
CA LEU A 314 -9.42 -5.32 30.79
C LEU A 314 -9.74 -4.01 30.07
N ASP A 315 -9.61 -2.87 30.74
CA ASP A 315 -9.81 -1.54 30.14
C ASP A 315 -8.78 -1.30 29.02
N LEU A 316 -7.51 -1.60 29.27
CA LEU A 316 -6.47 -1.50 28.23
C LEU A 316 -6.67 -2.52 27.11
N ALA A 317 -7.04 -3.76 27.42
CA ALA A 317 -7.38 -4.75 26.41
C ALA A 317 -8.53 -4.26 25.52
N SER A 318 -9.56 -3.65 26.10
CA SER A 318 -10.69 -3.07 25.38
C SER A 318 -10.27 -1.89 24.51
N LEU A 319 -9.37 -1.02 24.99
CA LEU A 319 -8.82 0.08 24.19
C LEU A 319 -8.11 -0.47 22.94
N TYR A 320 -7.20 -1.42 23.11
CA TYR A 320 -6.45 -1.97 21.98
C TYR A 320 -7.33 -2.82 21.06
N ASP A 321 -8.36 -3.48 21.58
CA ASP A 321 -9.37 -4.13 20.74
C ASP A 321 -10.13 -3.13 19.87
N VAL A 322 -10.56 -1.99 20.44
CA VAL A 322 -11.18 -0.90 19.67
C VAL A 322 -10.21 -0.36 18.62
N ILE A 323 -8.96 -0.09 18.97
CA ILE A 323 -7.93 0.34 18.02
C ILE A 323 -7.79 -0.69 16.90
N ASN A 324 -7.73 -1.97 17.24
CA ASN A 324 -7.56 -3.06 16.29
C ASN A 324 -8.76 -3.25 15.37
N ASN A 325 -9.97 -2.87 15.79
CA ASN A 325 -11.20 -3.08 15.02
C ASN A 325 -11.74 -1.79 14.36
N GLN A 326 -11.25 -0.61 14.76
CA GLN A 326 -11.59 0.64 14.07
C GLN A 326 -10.87 0.69 12.73
N GLY A 327 -11.67 0.68 11.66
CA GLY A 327 -11.30 0.81 10.23
C GLY A 327 -11.58 -0.43 9.35
N ILE A 328 -12.36 -1.38 9.88
CA ILE A 328 -13.17 -2.32 9.08
C ILE A 328 -14.57 -1.73 8.93
#